data_AF-A0A6A8QH66-F1
#
_entry.id   AF-A0A6A8QH66-F1
#
_cell.length_a   1.000
_cell.length_b   1.000
_cell.length_c   1.000
_cell.angle_alpha   90.00
_cell.angle_beta   90.00
_cell.angle_gamma   90.00
#
_symmetry.space_group_name_H-M   'P 1'
#
loop_
_entity.id
_entity.type
_entity.pdbx_description
1 polymer ?
#
loop_
_entity_poly.entity_id
_entity_poly.type
_entity_poly.pdbx_seq_one_letter_code
_entity_poly.pdbx_strand_id
1 'polypeptide(L)' 'MAVLALKTGLTLWASVIAFYNDLSTRYRDFLQARAERQRIFNELNSCTDRELAELGISRADIGAIADGTYQR' A
#
# COMPACT_ATOMS: atom_id res chain seq x y z
N MET A 1 -4.80 0.14 -46.23
CA MET A 1 -4.29 -1.05 -45.51
C MET A 1 -3.11 -0.75 -44.58
N ALA A 2 -2.07 -0.01 -45.01
CA ALA A 2 -0.88 0.27 -44.19
C ALA A 2 -1.14 1.03 -42.86
N VAL A 3 -2.06 2.00 -42.86
CA VAL A 3 -2.40 2.80 -41.66
C VAL A 3 -3.05 1.97 -40.54
N LEU A 4 -3.84 0.95 -40.90
CA LEU A 4 -4.48 0.06 -39.92
C LEU A 4 -3.46 -0.81 -39.19
N ALA A 5 -2.49 -1.37 -39.93
CA ALA A 5 -1.42 -2.21 -39.38
C ALA A 5 -0.51 -1.45 -38.39
N LEU A 6 -0.25 -0.18 -38.68
CA LEU A 6 0.55 0.70 -37.81
C LEU A 6 -0.20 1.05 -36.51
N LYS A 7 -1.50 1.32 -36.61
CA LYS A 7 -2.36 1.59 -35.45
C LYS A 7 -2.50 0.37 -34.53
N THR A 8 -2.64 -0.83 -35.11
CA THR A 8 -2.72 -2.08 -34.33
C THR A 8 -1.40 -2.40 -33.61
N GLY A 9 -0.26 -2.16 -34.25
CA GLY A 9 1.05 -2.34 -33.63
C GLY A 9 1.26 -1.39 -32.44
N LEU A 10 0.85 -0.12 -32.60
CA LEU A 10 0.92 0.89 -31.54
C LEU A 10 0.02 0.55 -30.35
N THR A 11 -1.20 0.08 -30.58
CA THR A 11 -2.12 -0.32 -29.49
C THR A 11 -1.62 -1.55 -28.73
N LEU A 12 -1.03 -2.53 -29.42
CA LEU A 12 -0.47 -3.72 -28.77
C LEU A 12 0.69 -3.35 -27.83
N TRP A 13 1.59 -2.47 -28.29
CA TRP A 13 2.67 -1.96 -27.44
C TRP A 13 2.14 -1.14 -26.25
N ALA A 14 1.11 -0.31 -26.46
CA ALA A 14 0.49 0.45 -25.38
C ALA A 14 -0.13 -0.47 -24.30
N SER A 15 -0.75 -1.59 -24.68
CA SER A 15 -1.30 -2.57 -23.73
C SER A 15 -0.21 -3.25 -22.90
N VAL A 16 0.94 -3.57 -23.50
CA VAL A 16 2.08 -4.15 -22.77
C VAL A 16 2.66 -3.16 -21.76
N ILE A 17 2.81 -1.88 -22.14
CA ILE A 17 3.28 -0.83 -21.23
C ILE A 17 2.28 -0.62 -20.09
N ALA A 18 0.99 -0.57 -20.39
CA ALA A 18 -0.06 -0.42 -19.38
C ALA A 18 -0.06 -1.60 -18.39
N PHE A 19 0.08 -2.83 -18.89
CA PHE A 19 0.21 -4.03 -18.05
C PHE A 19 1.42 -3.97 -17.14
N TYR A 20 2.59 -3.58 -17.67
CA TYR A 20 3.81 -3.44 -16.88
C TYR A 20 3.66 -2.36 -15.80
N ASN A 21 3.06 -1.22 -16.14
CA ASN A 21 2.82 -0.14 -15.20
C ASN A 21 1.88 -0.57 -14.08
N ASP A 22 0.75 -1.22 -14.40
CA ASP A 22 -0.20 -1.75 -13.41
C ASP A 22 0.46 -2.73 -12.44
N LEU A 23 1.25 -3.68 -12.94
CA LEU A 23 2.01 -4.60 -12.09
C LEU A 23 3.00 -3.86 -11.18
N SER A 24 3.72 -2.87 -11.73
CA SER A 24 4.71 -2.12 -10.97
C SER A 24 4.08 -1.24 -9.89
N THR A 25 2.90 -0.66 -10.15
CA THR A 25 2.14 0.16 -9.21
C THR A 25 1.67 -0.70 -8.05
N ARG A 26 1.02 -1.85 -8.33
CA ARG A 26 0.57 -2.78 -7.29
C ARG A 26 1.71 -3.24 -6.38
N TYR A 27 2.88 -3.50 -6.96
CA TYR A 27 4.06 -3.89 -6.18
C TYR A 27 4.53 -2.76 -5.27
N ARG A 28 4.60 -1.52 -5.78
CA ARG A 28 4.96 -0.34 -4.97
C ARG A 28 3.95 -0.10 -3.85
N ASP A 29 2.66 -0.19 -4.16
CA ASP A 29 1.58 0.01 -3.19
C ASP A 29 1.67 -1.03 -2.08
N PHE A 30 1.96 -2.29 -2.42
CA PHE A 30 2.14 -3.36 -1.43
C PHE A 30 3.34 -3.11 -0.52
N LEU A 31 4.48 -2.69 -1.09
CA LEU A 31 5.67 -2.34 -0.30
C LEU A 31 5.42 -1.13 0.60
N GLN A 32 4.75 -0.09 0.10
CA GLN A 32 4.41 1.10 0.87
C GLN A 32 3.46 0.77 2.02
N ALA A 33 2.41 -0.03 1.77
CA ALA A 33 1.49 -0.48 2.81
C ALA A 33 2.21 -1.25 3.93
N ARG A 34 3.15 -2.13 3.56
CA ARG A 34 3.96 -2.88 4.54
C ARG A 34 4.90 -1.98 5.33
N ALA A 35 5.55 -1.02 4.68
CA ALA A 35 6.44 -0.08 5.32
C ALA A 35 5.68 0.83 6.31
N GLU A 36 4.50 1.31 5.91
CA GLU A 36 3.67 2.17 6.75
C GLU A 36 3.12 1.41 7.96
N ARG A 37 2.64 0.18 7.77
CA ARG A 37 2.26 -0.72 8.87
C ARG A 37 3.40 -0.87 9.89
N GLN A 38 4.62 -1.16 9.41
CA GLN A 38 5.76 -1.32 10.31
C GLN A 38 6.13 -0.03 11.03
N ARG A 39 6.03 1.11 10.35
CA ARG A 39 6.29 2.43 10.92
C ARG A 39 5.30 2.73 12.06
N ILE A 40 4.00 2.60 11.80
CA ILE A 40 2.94 2.81 12.80
C ILE A 40 3.13 1.88 14.00
N PHE A 41 3.39 0.60 13.73
CA PHE A 41 3.64 -0.39 14.79
C PHE A 41 4.81 0.04 15.67
N ASN A 42 5.96 0.37 15.07
CA ASN A 42 7.15 0.78 15.82
C ASN A 42 6.93 2.07 16.61
N GLU A 43 6.24 3.04 16.02
CA GLU A 43 5.93 4.33 16.65
C GLU A 43 5.07 4.13 17.89
N LEU A 44 3.92 3.43 17.77
CA LEU A 44 3.05 3.13 18.91
C LEU A 44 3.71 2.20 19.94
N ASN A 45 4.54 1.25 19.48
CA ASN A 45 5.24 0.35 20.38
C ASN A 45 6.37 1.05 21.16
N SER A 46 6.86 2.19 20.67
CA SER A 46 7.82 3.04 21.38
C SER A 46 7.18 3.90 22.47
N CYS A 47 5.87 4.14 22.40
CA CYS A 47 5.12 4.84 23.45
C CYS A 47 5.06 4.03 24.75
N THR A 48 5.00 4.73 25.87
CA THR A 48 4.71 4.15 27.18
C THR A 48 3.23 3.76 27.29
N ASP A 49 2.91 2.85 28.21
CA ASP A 49 1.52 2.44 28.44
C ASP A 49 0.63 3.62 28.87
N ARG A 50 1.23 4.62 29.54
CA ARG A 50 0.53 5.86 29.91
C ARG A 50 0.18 6.69 28.69
N GLU A 51 1.13 6.93 27.78
CA GLU A 51 0.88 7.67 26.54
C GLU A 51 -0.15 6.96 25.67
N LEU A 52 -0.09 5.63 25.58
CA LEU A 52 -1.11 4.83 24.90
C LEU A 52 -2.49 4.98 25.55
N ALA A 53 -2.56 4.96 26.89
CA ALA A 53 -3.80 5.17 27.63
C ALA A 53 -4.37 6.59 27.43
N GLU A 54 -3.52 7.62 27.32
CA GLU A 54 -3.94 8.99 26.99
C GLU A 54 -4.57 9.07 25.59
N LEU A 55 -4.12 8.24 24.65
CA LEU A 55 -4.76 8.06 23.33
C LEU A 55 -5.99 7.15 23.37
N GLY A 56 -6.26 6.50 24.50
CA GLY A 56 -7.35 5.52 24.66
C GLY A 56 -7.11 4.21 23.89
N ILE A 57 -5.85 3.82 23.71
CA ILE A 57 -5.41 2.64 22.96
C ILE A 57 -4.72 1.66 23.92
N SER A 58 -4.96 0.36 23.80
CA SER A 58 -4.17 -0.65 24.51
C SER A 58 -3.01 -1.16 23.65
N ARG A 59 -1.97 -1.70 24.30
CA ARG A 59 -0.83 -2.33 23.58
C ARG A 59 -1.29 -3.47 22.66
N ALA A 60 -2.36 -4.17 23.02
CA ALA A 60 -2.92 -5.26 22.22
C ALA A 60 -3.56 -4.76 20.91
N ASP A 61 -4.02 -3.51 20.89
CA ASP A 61 -4.70 -2.92 19.72
C ASP A 61 -3.73 -2.43 18.65
N ILE A 62 -2.46 -2.20 19.00
CA ILE A 62 -1.43 -1.67 18.08
C ILE A 62 -1.36 -2.49 16.79
N GLY A 63 -1.45 -3.82 16.90
CA GLY A 63 -1.46 -4.70 15.73
C GLY A 63 -2.65 -4.42 14.81
N ALA A 64 -3.86 -4.30 15.36
CA ALA A 64 -5.06 -4.00 14.58
C ALA A 64 -5.03 -2.59 13.98
N ILE A 65 -4.46 -1.61 14.71
CA ILE A 65 -4.32 -0.22 14.26
C ILE A 65 -3.33 -0.13 13.09
N ALA A 66 -2.16 -0.76 13.23
CA ALA A 66 -1.15 -0.82 12.17
C ALA A 66 -1.68 -1.50 10.89
N ASP A 67 -2.68 -2.38 11.05
CA ASP A 67 -3.32 -3.11 9.94
C ASP A 67 -4.51 -2.37 9.35
N GLY A 68 -4.93 -1.25 9.95
CA GLY A 68 -6.15 -0.53 9.56
C GLY A 68 -7.44 -1.29 9.85
N THR A 69 -7.40 -2.31 10.70
CA THR A 69 -8.55 -3.17 11.06
C THR A 69 -9.13 -2.86 12.44
N TYR A 70 -8.56 -1.90 13.15
CA TYR A 70 -9.04 -1.49 14.47
C TYR A 70 -10.46 -0.94 14.39
N GLN A 71 -11.36 -1.54 15.18
CA GLN A 71 -12.74 -1.10 15.35
C GLN A 71 -12.95 -0.77 16.82
N ARG A 72 -13.45 0.43 17.09
CA ARG A 72 -13.62 1.00 18.43
C ARG A 72 -15.03 0.81 18.95
#